data_AF-A0A7G2ESP6-F1
#
_entry.id   AF-A0A7G2ESP6-F1
#
_cell.length_a   1.000
_cell.length_b   1.000
_cell.length_c   1.000
_cell.angle_alpha   90.00
_cell.angle_beta   90.00
_cell.angle_gamma   90.00
#
_symmetry.space_group_name_H-M   'P 1'
#
loop_
_entity.id
_entity.type
_entity.pdbx_description
1 polymer ?
#
loop_
_entity_poly.entity_id
_entity_poly.type
_entity_poly.pdbx_seq_one_letter_code
_entity_poly.pdbx_strand_id
1 'polypeptide(L)'
;MPSKNTSVAAAVAAVVTGGSTPSASSPISNSNLPTSAINALLHYASRSNDSFHMSFGEMKSISDVLRRCAPPCNLLVFGLTHETLLWKSLNHKGRTVFIEENRYYAAYFEEIHPEIDVFDVQYTTKAHEAVELVAAAKEAAGNECRPVQNLLFSDCKLGLNDLPNHVYDVDWDVIFVDGPRGDAHEGPGRMSSIFTAAVLARSKKGGNPKTHVFVHDYYRDVERLCGDEFLCRENLVESNDLLAHYVLDKMDKNSTKFCNGRKKRSVSSLS
;
A
#
# COMPACT_ATOMS: atom_id res chain seq x y z
N MET A 1 23.61 62.94 23.49
CA MET A 1 22.73 63.65 24.44
C MET A 1 21.29 63.30 24.12
N PRO A 2 20.49 62.78 25.06
CA PRO A 2 19.11 62.37 24.81
C PRO A 2 18.15 63.55 25.06
N SER A 3 17.10 63.67 24.26
CA SER A 3 15.91 64.44 24.61
C SER A 3 14.68 63.54 24.55
N LYS A 4 13.86 63.67 25.58
CA LYS A 4 12.73 62.84 25.96
C LYS A 4 11.40 63.40 25.41
N ASN A 5 10.39 62.51 25.45
CA ASN A 5 8.94 62.74 25.55
C ASN A 5 8.22 63.08 24.21
N THR A 6 7.01 62.61 23.91
CA THR A 6 5.89 62.17 24.78
C THR A 6 4.96 61.23 24.00
N SER A 7 4.29 60.32 24.71
CA SER A 7 3.18 59.48 24.20
C SER A 7 1.88 60.28 24.02
N VAL A 8 1.03 59.84 23.09
CA VAL A 8 -0.44 59.90 23.23
C VAL A 8 -1.01 58.66 22.55
N ALA A 9 -1.62 57.77 23.34
CA ALA A 9 -2.41 56.64 22.87
C ALA A 9 -3.86 57.10 22.71
N ALA A 10 -4.44 56.91 21.52
CA ALA A 10 -5.86 57.12 21.28
C ALA A 10 -6.60 55.78 21.39
N ALA A 11 -7.41 55.65 22.43
CA ALA A 11 -8.34 54.54 22.59
C ALA A 11 -9.59 54.79 21.74
N VAL A 12 -9.94 53.85 20.87
CA VAL A 12 -11.21 53.85 20.14
C VAL A 12 -12.06 52.71 20.70
N ALA A 13 -13.09 53.05 21.47
CA ALA A 13 -14.09 52.13 21.95
C ALA A 13 -15.10 51.86 20.83
N ALA A 14 -15.17 50.62 20.33
CA ALA A 14 -16.22 50.17 19.44
C ALA A 14 -17.21 49.31 20.22
N VAL A 15 -18.45 49.78 20.24
CA VAL A 15 -19.62 49.16 20.91
C VAL A 15 -19.97 47.85 20.20
N VAL A 16 -20.00 46.76 20.97
CA VAL A 16 -20.49 45.45 20.53
C VAL A 16 -22.01 45.47 20.56
N THR A 17 -22.66 45.53 19.40
CA THR A 17 -24.08 45.20 19.26
C THR A 17 -24.20 43.78 18.72
N GLY A 18 -24.71 42.89 19.56
CA GLY A 18 -24.94 41.48 19.26
C GLY A 18 -25.96 41.28 18.13
N GLY A 19 -25.59 40.40 17.22
CA GLY A 19 -26.46 39.77 16.23
C GLY A 19 -25.98 38.34 16.04
N SER A 20 -26.32 37.47 16.99
CA SER A 20 -26.00 36.04 16.93
C SER A 20 -26.89 35.37 15.89
N THR A 21 -26.48 35.41 14.62
CA THR A 21 -27.01 34.47 13.63
C THR A 21 -26.50 33.08 13.99
N PRO A 22 -27.36 32.06 14.13
CA PRO A 22 -26.86 30.70 14.21
C PRO A 22 -26.26 30.38 12.85
N SER A 23 -24.93 30.41 12.75
CA SER A 23 -24.22 29.73 11.68
C SER A 23 -24.64 28.28 11.78
N ALA A 24 -25.51 27.85 10.86
CA ALA A 24 -25.78 26.44 10.64
C ALA A 24 -24.43 25.82 10.29
N SER A 25 -23.79 25.20 11.28
CA SER A 25 -22.70 24.28 11.07
C SER A 25 -23.31 23.13 10.27
N SER A 26 -23.23 23.21 8.95
CA SER A 26 -23.41 22.04 8.10
C SER A 26 -22.57 20.94 8.73
N PRO A 27 -23.14 19.76 9.04
CA PRO A 27 -22.33 18.66 9.50
C PRO A 27 -21.28 18.48 8.41
N ILE A 28 -19.99 18.50 8.79
CA ILE A 28 -18.93 18.06 7.88
C ILE A 28 -19.32 16.63 7.53
N SER A 29 -19.95 16.49 6.37
CA SER A 29 -20.41 15.20 5.92
C SER A 29 -19.15 14.37 5.77
N ASN A 30 -19.05 13.31 6.57
CA ASN A 30 -18.08 12.23 6.41
C ASN A 30 -18.36 11.46 5.11
N SER A 31 -18.57 12.17 4.00
CA SER A 31 -18.79 11.57 2.71
C SER A 31 -17.44 11.07 2.22
N ASN A 32 -17.39 9.76 1.98
CA ASN A 32 -16.44 9.16 1.07
C ASN A 32 -16.56 9.82 -0.31
N LEU A 33 -15.56 9.61 -1.17
CA LEU A 33 -15.61 10.11 -2.54
C LEU A 33 -16.90 9.61 -3.24
N PRO A 34 -17.71 10.48 -3.89
CA PRO A 34 -18.93 10.04 -4.54
C PRO A 34 -18.66 8.96 -5.61
N THR A 35 -19.57 8.00 -5.75
CA THR A 35 -19.43 6.92 -6.76
C THR A 35 -19.23 7.47 -8.18
N SER A 36 -19.86 8.60 -8.52
CA SER A 36 -19.67 9.26 -9.82
C SER A 36 -18.23 9.73 -10.02
N ALA A 37 -17.58 10.28 -8.98
CA ALA A 37 -16.19 10.70 -9.04
C ALA A 37 -15.24 9.50 -9.14
N ILE A 38 -15.47 8.43 -8.38
CA ILE A 38 -14.71 7.17 -8.50
C ILE A 38 -14.80 6.61 -9.92
N ASN A 39 -16.02 6.52 -10.46
CA ASN A 39 -16.24 6.00 -11.82
C ASN A 39 -15.57 6.86 -12.89
N ALA A 40 -15.60 8.19 -12.74
CA ALA A 40 -14.92 9.10 -13.65
C ALA A 40 -13.39 8.92 -13.59
N LEU A 41 -12.81 8.84 -12.39
CA LEU A 41 -11.38 8.59 -12.20
C LEU A 41 -10.95 7.28 -12.86
N LEU A 42 -11.68 6.19 -12.64
CA LEU A 42 -11.42 4.90 -13.28
C LEU A 42 -11.56 4.98 -14.81
N HIS A 43 -12.59 5.66 -15.32
CA HIS A 43 -12.84 5.78 -16.76
C HIS A 43 -11.69 6.51 -17.48
N TYR A 44 -11.22 7.63 -16.92
CA TYR A 44 -10.14 8.40 -17.55
C TYR A 44 -8.79 7.71 -17.38
N ALA A 45 -8.49 7.13 -16.20
CA ALA A 45 -7.26 6.40 -15.97
C ALA A 45 -7.13 5.18 -16.92
N SER A 46 -8.23 4.44 -17.14
CA SER A 46 -8.22 3.24 -18.00
C SER A 46 -8.15 3.52 -19.49
N ARG A 47 -8.17 4.79 -19.89
CA ARG A 47 -8.13 5.24 -21.29
C ARG A 47 -6.82 5.97 -21.61
N SER A 48 -5.80 5.77 -20.77
CA SER A 48 -4.47 6.30 -21.02
C SER A 48 -3.89 5.72 -22.32
N ASN A 49 -3.06 6.51 -22.99
CA ASN A 49 -2.27 6.05 -24.14
C ASN A 49 -0.88 5.54 -23.70
N ASP A 50 -0.60 5.50 -22.39
CA ASP A 50 0.64 4.95 -21.87
C ASP A 50 0.73 3.44 -22.16
N SER A 51 1.93 2.97 -22.45
CA SER A 51 2.18 1.57 -22.82
C SER A 51 2.16 0.63 -21.61
N PHE A 52 2.33 1.18 -20.41
CA PHE A 52 2.37 0.43 -19.16
C PHE A 52 1.32 1.01 -18.21
N HIS A 53 0.08 0.57 -18.38
CA HIS A 53 -1.05 0.96 -17.53
C HIS A 53 -1.85 -0.28 -17.12
N MET A 54 -2.61 -0.17 -16.03
CA MET A 54 -3.55 -1.22 -15.64
C MET A 54 -4.84 -1.16 -16.50
N SER A 55 -5.44 -2.32 -16.74
CA SER A 55 -6.75 -2.46 -17.37
C SER A 55 -7.85 -1.89 -16.46
N PHE A 56 -8.99 -1.51 -17.04
CA PHE A 56 -10.16 -1.09 -16.25
C PHE A 56 -10.58 -2.18 -15.24
N GLY A 57 -10.52 -3.45 -15.63
CA GLY A 57 -10.91 -4.57 -14.77
C GLY A 57 -10.00 -4.70 -13.55
N GLU A 58 -8.69 -4.54 -13.75
CA GLU A 58 -7.69 -4.61 -12.69
C GLU A 58 -7.84 -3.42 -11.72
N MET A 59 -7.91 -2.20 -12.25
CA MET A 59 -8.10 -1.01 -11.42
C MET A 59 -9.42 -1.02 -10.65
N LYS A 60 -10.49 -1.53 -11.28
CA LYS A 60 -11.79 -1.66 -10.63
C LYS A 60 -11.73 -2.62 -9.45
N SER A 61 -11.01 -3.74 -9.54
CA SER A 61 -10.88 -4.69 -8.41
C SER A 61 -10.27 -4.01 -7.17
N ILE A 62 -9.16 -3.27 -7.35
CA ILE A 62 -8.50 -2.51 -6.28
C ILE A 62 -9.42 -1.40 -5.76
N SER A 63 -10.04 -0.62 -6.66
CA SER A 63 -10.96 0.47 -6.29
C SER A 63 -12.15 -0.02 -5.48
N ASP A 64 -12.70 -1.20 -5.82
CA ASP A 64 -13.82 -1.79 -5.11
C ASP A 64 -13.45 -2.16 -3.67
N VAL A 65 -12.22 -2.61 -3.42
CA VAL A 65 -11.71 -2.84 -2.06
C VAL A 65 -11.52 -1.52 -1.31
N LEU A 66 -10.85 -0.53 -1.90
CA LEU A 66 -10.63 0.77 -1.27
C LEU A 66 -11.95 1.46 -0.90
N ARG A 67 -12.96 1.40 -1.77
CA ARG A 67 -14.29 1.96 -1.53
C ARG A 67 -15.02 1.32 -0.33
N ARG A 68 -14.78 0.03 -0.07
CA ARG A 68 -15.37 -0.71 1.06
C ARG A 68 -14.53 -0.65 2.33
N CYS A 69 -13.30 -0.15 2.24
CA CYS A 69 -12.41 -0.01 3.37
C CYS A 69 -12.90 1.13 4.28
N ALA A 70 -12.98 0.88 5.59
CA ALA A 70 -13.45 1.87 6.54
C ALA A 70 -12.37 2.97 6.74
N PRO A 71 -12.71 4.27 6.61
CA PRO A 71 -11.73 5.34 6.84
C PRO A 71 -11.31 5.45 8.32
N PRO A 72 -10.03 5.75 8.61
CA PRO A 72 -8.93 5.85 7.64
C PRO A 72 -8.49 4.45 7.18
N CYS A 73 -8.44 4.24 5.86
CA CYS A 73 -7.90 3.02 5.28
C CYS A 73 -6.39 3.20 5.06
N ASN A 74 -5.57 2.25 5.54
CA ASN A 74 -4.13 2.27 5.33
C ASN A 74 -3.79 1.47 4.06
N LEU A 75 -3.31 2.17 3.03
CA LEU A 75 -2.86 1.62 1.76
C LEU A 75 -1.33 1.75 1.63
N LEU A 76 -0.63 0.62 1.47
CA LEU A 76 0.78 0.58 1.10
C LEU A 76 0.90 0.16 -0.36
N VAL A 77 1.69 0.86 -1.15
CA VAL A 77 1.95 0.53 -2.55
C VAL A 77 3.45 0.38 -2.76
N PHE A 78 3.89 -0.77 -3.29
CA PHE A 78 5.24 -0.92 -3.82
C PHE A 78 5.20 -0.60 -5.31
N GLY A 79 6.03 0.35 -5.74
CA GLY A 79 6.13 0.88 -7.11
C GLY A 79 5.37 2.19 -7.31
N LEU A 80 5.99 3.14 -8.01
CA LEU A 80 5.30 4.27 -8.63
C LEU A 80 4.92 3.90 -10.07
N THR A 81 3.63 4.04 -10.38
CA THR A 81 3.10 3.80 -11.73
C THR A 81 2.27 4.97 -12.24
N HIS A 82 1.75 4.83 -13.46
CA HIS A 82 0.76 5.74 -14.02
C HIS A 82 -0.46 5.94 -13.09
N GLU A 83 -0.86 4.91 -12.34
CA GLU A 83 -2.01 4.93 -11.43
C GLU A 83 -1.71 5.52 -10.04
N THR A 84 -0.49 6.01 -9.76
CA THR A 84 -0.10 6.53 -8.43
C THR A 84 -1.09 7.57 -7.89
N LEU A 85 -1.43 8.58 -8.70
CA LEU A 85 -2.38 9.62 -8.29
C LEU A 85 -3.81 9.10 -8.15
N LEU A 86 -4.17 8.06 -8.94
CA LEU A 86 -5.45 7.38 -8.80
C LEU A 86 -5.54 6.71 -7.43
N TRP A 87 -4.51 5.98 -6.99
CA TRP A 87 -4.50 5.31 -5.69
C TRP A 87 -4.60 6.29 -4.52
N LYS A 88 -3.86 7.40 -4.58
CA LYS A 88 -3.97 8.47 -3.58
C LYS A 88 -5.38 9.08 -3.55
N SER A 89 -5.96 9.32 -4.71
CA SER A 89 -7.29 9.94 -4.84
C SER A 89 -8.42 9.01 -4.38
N LEU A 90 -8.35 7.72 -4.74
CA LEU A 90 -9.35 6.72 -4.37
C LEU A 90 -9.31 6.40 -2.88
N ASN A 91 -8.14 6.43 -2.25
CA ASN A 91 -7.98 6.28 -0.80
C ASN A 91 -8.23 7.61 -0.05
N HIS A 92 -9.29 8.33 -0.43
CA HIS A 92 -9.63 9.64 0.13
C HIS A 92 -9.83 9.54 1.66
N LYS A 93 -9.19 10.44 2.42
CA LYS A 93 -9.14 10.45 3.90
C LYS A 93 -8.43 9.23 4.53
N GLY A 94 -7.85 8.35 3.72
CA GLY A 94 -6.96 7.28 4.16
C GLY A 94 -5.50 7.73 4.21
N ARG A 95 -4.65 6.82 4.65
CA ARG A 95 -3.20 6.94 4.55
C ARG A 95 -2.74 6.12 3.35
N THR A 96 -2.00 6.73 2.44
CA THR A 96 -1.38 6.04 1.31
C THR A 96 0.12 6.32 1.32
N VAL A 97 0.93 5.26 1.34
CA VAL A 97 2.40 5.34 1.27
C VAL A 97 2.89 4.54 0.07
N PHE A 98 3.85 5.09 -0.66
CA PHE A 98 4.48 4.47 -1.82
C PHE A 98 5.95 4.14 -1.53
N ILE A 99 6.41 2.99 -2.01
CA ILE A 99 7.79 2.52 -1.89
C ILE A 99 8.36 2.31 -3.29
N GLU A 100 9.46 2.97 -3.64
CA GLU A 100 9.99 3.02 -5.01
C GLU A 100 11.46 2.57 -5.08
N GLU A 101 11.86 1.77 -6.07
CA GLU A 101 13.25 1.33 -6.21
C GLU A 101 14.21 2.44 -6.65
N ASN A 102 13.73 3.42 -7.41
CA ASN A 102 14.55 4.48 -7.96
C ASN A 102 14.46 5.75 -7.13
N ARG A 103 15.48 5.99 -6.28
CA ARG A 103 15.58 7.18 -5.43
C ARG A 103 15.40 8.51 -6.15
N TYR A 104 15.86 8.63 -7.39
CA TYR A 104 15.73 9.87 -8.15
C TYR A 104 14.30 10.05 -8.65
N TYR A 105 13.64 8.95 -9.01
CA TYR A 105 12.24 8.99 -9.42
C TYR A 105 11.33 9.27 -8.23
N ALA A 106 11.59 8.65 -7.07
CA ALA A 106 10.91 8.95 -5.81
C ALA A 106 11.01 10.44 -5.46
N ALA A 107 12.23 10.99 -5.41
CA ALA A 107 12.46 12.40 -5.10
C ALA A 107 11.81 13.35 -6.12
N TYR A 108 11.90 13.04 -7.41
CA TYR A 108 11.24 13.81 -8.46
C TYR A 108 9.71 13.79 -8.27
N PHE A 109 9.12 12.63 -7.99
CA PHE A 109 7.68 12.49 -7.82
C PHE A 109 7.16 13.23 -6.59
N GLU A 110 7.90 13.17 -5.48
CA GLU A 110 7.63 13.95 -4.26
C GLU A 110 7.66 15.47 -4.55
N GLU A 111 8.63 15.94 -5.34
CA GLU A 111 8.76 17.36 -5.71
C GLU A 111 7.52 17.86 -6.49
N ILE A 112 7.03 17.08 -7.46
CA ILE A 112 5.90 17.48 -8.32
C ILE A 112 4.53 17.16 -7.70
N HIS A 113 4.47 16.25 -6.72
CA HIS A 113 3.27 15.82 -6.02
C HIS A 113 3.50 15.80 -4.50
N PRO A 114 3.60 16.97 -3.84
CA PRO A 114 3.93 17.08 -2.42
C PRO A 114 2.88 16.46 -1.47
N GLU A 115 1.71 16.09 -1.98
CA GLU A 115 0.69 15.35 -1.25
C GLU A 115 0.95 13.83 -1.19
N ILE A 116 1.92 13.31 -1.94
CA ILE A 116 2.26 11.90 -2.01
C ILE A 116 3.37 11.57 -1.01
N ASP A 117 3.11 10.62 -0.12
CA ASP A 117 4.11 10.08 0.78
C ASP A 117 4.86 8.95 0.06
N VAL A 118 6.04 9.23 -0.48
CA VAL A 118 6.88 8.26 -1.20
C VAL A 118 8.25 8.12 -0.55
N PHE A 119 8.75 6.89 -0.49
CA PHE A 119 10.08 6.58 0.04
C PHE A 119 10.81 5.65 -0.91
N ASP A 120 12.12 5.83 -1.06
CA ASP A 120 12.95 4.91 -1.81
C ASP A 120 13.40 3.72 -0.96
N VAL A 121 13.67 2.59 -1.63
CA VAL A 121 14.20 1.38 -1.01
C VAL A 121 15.21 0.73 -1.94
N GLN A 122 16.26 0.13 -1.39
CA GLN A 122 17.24 -0.61 -2.18
C GLN A 122 16.90 -2.11 -2.21
N TYR A 123 16.41 -2.59 -3.35
CA TYR A 123 16.27 -4.03 -3.57
C TYR A 123 17.63 -4.67 -3.88
N THR A 124 18.03 -5.65 -3.06
CA THR A 124 19.33 -6.35 -3.19
C THR A 124 19.23 -7.71 -3.88
N THR A 125 18.02 -8.23 -4.08
CA THR A 125 17.75 -9.52 -4.75
C THR A 125 17.65 -9.34 -6.25
N LYS A 126 17.93 -10.38 -7.04
CA LYS A 126 17.69 -10.38 -8.49
C LYS A 126 16.55 -11.31 -8.90
N ALA A 127 15.85 -10.96 -9.98
CA ALA A 127 14.70 -11.74 -10.45
C ALA A 127 15.03 -13.21 -10.76
N HIS A 128 16.21 -13.50 -11.32
CA HIS A 128 16.63 -14.87 -11.64
C HIS A 128 16.97 -15.73 -10.40
N GLU A 129 17.19 -15.10 -9.24
CA GLU A 129 17.48 -15.77 -7.96
C GLU A 129 16.19 -16.23 -7.24
N ALA A 130 15.01 -15.97 -7.81
CA ALA A 130 13.73 -16.21 -7.14
C ALA A 130 13.57 -17.63 -6.59
N VAL A 131 13.94 -18.65 -7.38
CA VAL A 131 13.80 -20.05 -6.99
C VAL A 131 14.66 -20.40 -5.78
N GLU A 132 15.93 -19.98 -5.79
CA GLU A 132 16.86 -20.25 -4.69
C GLU A 132 16.53 -19.44 -3.44
N LEU A 133 16.14 -18.18 -3.58
CA LEU A 133 15.77 -17.33 -2.46
C LEU A 133 14.50 -17.81 -1.77
N VAL A 134 13.50 -18.27 -2.54
CA VAL A 134 12.27 -18.85 -1.98
C VAL A 134 12.56 -20.16 -1.25
N ALA A 135 13.42 -21.02 -1.81
CA ALA A 135 13.84 -22.25 -1.14
C ALA A 135 14.58 -21.95 0.17
N ALA A 136 15.55 -21.03 0.15
CA ALA A 136 16.29 -20.62 1.35
C ALA A 136 15.38 -20.00 2.41
N ALA A 137 14.43 -19.13 2.01
CA ALA A 137 13.48 -18.52 2.93
C ALA A 137 12.55 -19.56 3.57
N LYS A 138 12.16 -20.61 2.83
CA LYS A 138 11.36 -21.72 3.34
C LYS A 138 12.12 -22.54 4.38
N GLU A 139 13.39 -22.83 4.14
CA GLU A 139 14.26 -23.51 5.11
C GLU A 139 14.47 -22.64 6.36
N ALA A 140 14.63 -21.33 6.18
CA ALA A 140 14.78 -20.35 7.25
C ALA A 140 13.45 -19.89 7.89
N ALA A 141 12.29 -20.46 7.51
CA ALA A 141 11.00 -20.04 8.05
C ALA A 141 10.83 -20.35 9.54
N GLY A 142 11.66 -21.26 10.08
CA GLY A 142 11.75 -21.56 11.51
C GLY A 142 12.54 -20.55 12.34
N ASN A 143 13.36 -19.70 11.71
CA ASN A 143 14.24 -18.74 12.38
C ASN A 143 14.13 -17.33 11.79
N GLU A 144 14.84 -17.04 10.70
CA GLU A 144 15.13 -15.71 10.17
C GLU A 144 14.02 -15.22 9.24
N CYS A 145 13.38 -16.11 8.48
CA CYS A 145 12.36 -15.77 7.48
C CYS A 145 10.94 -16.12 7.96
N ARG A 146 10.57 -15.75 9.19
CA ARG A 146 9.27 -16.12 9.77
C ARG A 146 8.09 -15.33 9.17
N PRO A 147 6.87 -15.90 9.16
CA PRO A 147 5.66 -15.19 8.71
C PRO A 147 5.26 -14.02 9.64
N VAL A 148 5.64 -14.09 10.91
CA VAL A 148 5.46 -13.01 11.89
C VAL A 148 6.82 -12.69 12.47
N GLN A 149 7.35 -11.51 12.15
CA GLN A 149 8.70 -11.08 12.54
C GLN A 149 8.84 -9.56 12.49
N ASN A 150 9.91 -9.05 13.10
CA ASN A 150 10.30 -7.65 12.98
C ASN A 150 11.19 -7.48 11.75
N LEU A 151 10.65 -6.88 10.69
CA LEU A 151 11.38 -6.67 9.43
C LEU A 151 12.56 -5.70 9.58
N LEU A 152 12.47 -4.71 10.46
CA LEU A 152 13.54 -3.72 10.69
C LEU A 152 14.85 -4.37 11.16
N PHE A 153 14.76 -5.52 11.84
CA PHE A 153 15.92 -6.29 12.33
C PHE A 153 15.94 -7.71 11.75
N SER A 154 15.33 -7.92 10.59
CA SER A 154 15.31 -9.24 9.94
C SER A 154 16.62 -9.47 9.21
N ASP A 155 17.20 -10.66 9.42
CA ASP A 155 18.33 -11.18 8.64
C ASP A 155 17.86 -11.96 7.39
N CYS A 156 16.54 -12.09 7.18
CA CYS A 156 16.02 -12.74 5.99
C CYS A 156 16.35 -11.93 4.74
N LYS A 157 17.03 -12.55 3.76
CA LYS A 157 17.40 -11.90 2.49
C LYS A 157 16.22 -11.32 1.69
N LEU A 158 15.00 -11.82 1.91
CA LEU A 158 13.79 -11.32 1.27
C LEU A 158 13.10 -10.18 2.05
N GLY A 159 13.49 -9.94 3.30
CA GLY A 159 12.91 -8.87 4.12
C GLY A 159 13.49 -7.52 3.75
N LEU A 160 12.63 -6.56 3.39
CA LEU A 160 13.03 -5.16 3.26
C LEU A 160 13.17 -4.55 4.66
N ASN A 161 14.41 -4.30 5.10
CA ASN A 161 14.75 -3.82 6.45
C ASN A 161 15.20 -2.35 6.50
N ASP A 162 15.20 -1.67 5.35
CA ASP A 162 15.60 -0.28 5.14
C ASP A 162 14.41 0.66 4.85
N LEU A 163 13.18 0.23 5.14
CA LEU A 163 11.99 1.09 5.02
C LEU A 163 11.89 2.08 6.21
N PRO A 164 11.21 3.21 6.06
CA PRO A 164 10.93 4.10 7.19
C PRO A 164 10.19 3.39 8.32
N ASN A 165 10.57 3.67 9.58
CA ASN A 165 10.01 3.00 10.77
C ASN A 165 8.47 2.93 10.80
N HIS A 166 7.80 4.00 10.37
CA HIS A 166 6.34 4.06 10.38
C HIS A 166 5.70 3.04 9.43
N VAL A 167 6.39 2.58 8.38
CA VAL A 167 5.89 1.54 7.48
C VAL A 167 5.74 0.20 8.18
N TYR A 168 6.66 -0.12 9.10
CA TYR A 168 6.62 -1.35 9.91
C TYR A 168 5.57 -1.30 11.03
N ASP A 169 5.22 -0.11 11.51
CA ASP A 169 4.30 0.06 12.65
C ASP A 169 2.83 0.22 12.24
N VAL A 170 2.55 0.48 10.96
CA VAL A 170 1.19 0.64 10.46
C VAL A 170 0.52 -0.71 10.23
N ASP A 171 -0.68 -0.84 10.77
CA ASP A 171 -1.61 -1.94 10.48
C ASP A 171 -2.26 -1.70 9.11
N TRP A 172 -1.58 -2.14 8.04
CA TRP A 172 -2.04 -1.98 6.66
C TRP A 172 -3.35 -2.74 6.37
N ASP A 173 -4.31 -2.09 5.74
CA ASP A 173 -5.59 -2.71 5.34
C ASP A 173 -5.53 -3.25 3.91
N VAL A 174 -4.81 -2.53 3.06
CA VAL A 174 -4.54 -2.90 1.67
C VAL A 174 -3.06 -2.74 1.39
N ILE A 175 -2.45 -3.73 0.75
CA ILE A 175 -1.09 -3.67 0.23
C ILE A 175 -1.15 -3.99 -1.26
N PHE A 176 -0.60 -3.12 -2.10
CA PHE A 176 -0.50 -3.33 -3.53
C PHE A 176 0.97 -3.48 -3.94
N VAL A 177 1.31 -4.62 -4.53
CA VAL A 177 2.65 -4.93 -5.00
C VAL A 177 2.70 -4.78 -6.52
N ASP A 178 3.20 -3.63 -6.97
CA ASP A 178 3.46 -3.29 -8.38
C ASP A 178 4.91 -2.84 -8.63
N GLY A 179 5.78 -3.13 -7.67
CA GLY A 179 7.18 -2.74 -7.66
C GLY A 179 8.02 -3.80 -6.94
N PRO A 180 9.30 -3.96 -7.31
CA PRO A 180 9.98 -3.22 -8.37
C PRO A 180 9.56 -3.70 -9.78
N ARG A 181 10.03 -2.99 -10.82
CA ARG A 181 9.67 -3.21 -12.24
C ARG A 181 9.76 -4.68 -12.69
N GLY A 182 10.79 -5.41 -12.23
CA GLY A 182 10.90 -6.86 -12.36
C GLY A 182 11.02 -7.42 -13.79
N ASP A 183 11.26 -6.58 -14.80
CA ASP A 183 11.37 -6.99 -16.21
C ASP A 183 12.82 -7.26 -16.66
N ALA A 184 13.81 -6.73 -15.94
CA ALA A 184 15.23 -6.95 -16.21
C ALA A 184 15.77 -8.20 -15.52
N HIS A 185 16.46 -9.07 -16.26
CA HIS A 185 17.06 -10.31 -15.74
C HIS A 185 18.03 -10.07 -14.57
N GLU A 186 18.86 -9.02 -14.67
CA GLU A 186 19.80 -8.61 -13.62
C GLU A 186 19.19 -7.64 -12.60
N GLY A 187 17.98 -7.15 -12.88
CA GLY A 187 17.27 -6.23 -12.01
C GLY A 187 16.55 -6.95 -10.87
N PRO A 188 16.08 -6.18 -9.88
CA PRO A 188 15.28 -6.72 -8.81
C PRO A 188 13.91 -7.16 -9.33
N GLY A 189 13.43 -8.30 -8.84
CA GLY A 189 12.04 -8.71 -9.02
C GLY A 189 11.21 -8.51 -7.74
N ARG A 190 9.95 -8.92 -7.77
CA ARG A 190 8.97 -8.67 -6.68
C ARG A 190 9.04 -9.63 -5.49
N MET A 191 10.08 -10.47 -5.37
CA MET A 191 10.19 -11.43 -4.24
C MET A 191 10.19 -10.71 -2.89
N SER A 192 11.05 -9.71 -2.73
CA SER A 192 11.18 -9.00 -1.45
C SER A 192 9.94 -8.18 -1.11
N SER A 193 9.29 -7.55 -2.10
CA SER A 193 8.05 -6.81 -1.86
C SER A 193 6.88 -7.74 -1.54
N ILE A 194 6.74 -8.89 -2.22
CA ILE A 194 5.73 -9.92 -1.90
C ILE A 194 5.97 -10.51 -0.50
N PHE A 195 7.22 -10.87 -0.17
CA PHE A 195 7.56 -11.39 1.16
C PHE A 195 7.28 -10.37 2.27
N THR A 196 7.72 -9.13 2.07
CA THR A 196 7.49 -8.01 3.01
C THR A 196 6.00 -7.75 3.19
N ALA A 197 5.21 -7.73 2.11
CA ALA A 197 3.75 -7.60 2.17
C ALA A 197 3.11 -8.75 2.98
N ALA A 198 3.56 -9.99 2.78
CA ALA A 198 3.09 -11.15 3.54
C ALA A 198 3.36 -10.98 5.05
N VAL A 199 4.57 -10.58 5.42
CA VAL A 199 4.97 -10.39 6.82
C VAL A 199 4.23 -9.24 7.46
N LEU A 200 4.11 -8.09 6.79
CA LEU A 200 3.35 -6.93 7.27
C LEU A 200 1.88 -7.29 7.51
N ALA A 201 1.24 -7.96 6.53
CA ALA A 201 -0.16 -8.39 6.64
C ALA A 201 -0.40 -9.32 7.83
N ARG A 202 0.57 -10.19 8.14
CA ARG A 202 0.44 -11.22 9.19
C ARG A 202 0.86 -10.76 10.57
N SER A 203 1.73 -9.75 10.62
CA SER A 203 2.27 -9.16 11.85
C SER A 203 1.40 -8.04 12.42
N LYS A 204 0.21 -7.76 11.82
CA LYS A 204 -0.72 -6.75 12.31
C LYS A 204 -1.01 -6.91 13.80
N LYS A 205 -0.91 -5.80 14.52
CA LYS A 205 -1.11 -5.70 15.97
C LYS A 205 -2.59 -5.48 16.28
N GLY A 206 -3.29 -4.67 15.48
CA GLY A 206 -4.69 -4.33 15.64
C GLY A 206 -5.43 -4.11 14.31
N GLY A 207 -6.53 -3.33 14.37
CA GLY A 207 -7.35 -3.00 13.21
C GLY A 207 -8.16 -4.17 12.65
N ASN A 208 -8.49 -4.09 11.35
CA ASN A 208 -9.15 -5.17 10.64
C ASN A 208 -8.24 -6.42 10.64
N PRO A 209 -8.70 -7.60 11.10
CA PRO A 209 -7.89 -8.81 11.13
C PRO A 209 -7.48 -9.30 9.73
N LYS A 210 -8.16 -8.80 8.68
CA LYS A 210 -7.89 -9.11 7.28
C LYS A 210 -7.12 -7.99 6.60
N THR A 211 -6.18 -8.38 5.74
CA THR A 211 -5.42 -7.50 4.87
C THR A 211 -5.62 -7.96 3.44
N HIS A 212 -6.00 -7.03 2.56
CA HIS A 212 -6.07 -7.29 1.12
C HIS A 212 -4.67 -7.10 0.53
N VAL A 213 -4.14 -8.11 -0.14
CA VAL A 213 -2.84 -8.01 -0.84
C VAL A 213 -3.07 -8.22 -2.32
N PHE A 214 -2.74 -7.22 -3.12
CA PHE A 214 -2.80 -7.27 -4.56
C PHE A 214 -1.39 -7.43 -5.13
N VAL A 215 -1.21 -8.31 -6.11
CA VAL A 215 0.07 -8.51 -6.81
C VAL A 215 -0.18 -8.37 -8.30
N HIS A 216 0.41 -7.37 -8.93
CA HIS A 216 0.33 -7.16 -10.37
C HIS A 216 1.39 -8.00 -11.11
N ASP A 217 1.29 -8.10 -12.44
CA ASP A 217 2.11 -8.98 -13.29
C ASP A 217 2.12 -10.46 -12.86
N TYR A 218 1.03 -10.96 -12.30
CA TYR A 218 0.88 -12.33 -11.79
C TYR A 218 1.01 -13.43 -12.87
N TYR A 219 1.09 -13.05 -14.16
CA TYR A 219 1.43 -13.96 -15.24
C TYR A 219 2.93 -14.34 -15.27
N ARG A 220 3.79 -13.65 -14.51
CA ARG A 220 5.22 -13.95 -14.38
C ARG A 220 5.46 -15.03 -13.32
N ASP A 221 6.54 -15.79 -13.49
CA ASP A 221 6.85 -16.95 -12.64
C ASP A 221 7.25 -16.56 -11.21
N VAL A 222 7.95 -15.43 -11.06
CA VAL A 222 8.42 -14.93 -9.75
C VAL A 222 7.23 -14.61 -8.84
N GLU A 223 6.24 -13.91 -9.37
CA GLU A 223 5.04 -13.45 -8.67
C GLU A 223 4.15 -14.64 -8.29
N ARG A 224 4.01 -15.63 -9.18
CA ARG A 224 3.31 -16.88 -8.85
C ARG A 224 4.02 -17.66 -7.75
N LEU A 225 5.32 -17.88 -7.91
CA LEU A 225 6.14 -18.63 -6.96
C LEU A 225 6.08 -18.00 -5.56
N CYS A 226 6.31 -16.70 -5.47
CA CYS A 226 6.30 -15.97 -4.20
C CYS A 226 4.89 -15.83 -3.63
N GLY A 227 3.88 -15.61 -4.48
CA GLY A 227 2.48 -15.57 -4.06
C GLY A 227 2.02 -16.89 -3.45
N ASP A 228 2.35 -18.01 -4.09
CA ASP A 228 1.97 -19.34 -3.61
C ASP A 228 2.71 -19.72 -2.31
N GLU A 229 3.98 -19.33 -2.13
CA GLU A 229 4.75 -19.65 -0.91
C GLU A 229 4.47 -18.69 0.26
N PHE A 230 4.37 -17.37 0.01
CA PHE A 230 4.29 -16.37 1.10
C PHE A 230 2.87 -15.83 1.31
N LEU A 231 2.10 -15.58 0.26
CA LEU A 231 0.70 -15.14 0.39
C LEU A 231 -0.27 -16.31 0.54
N CYS A 232 0.16 -17.49 0.11
CA CYS A 232 -0.51 -18.78 0.12
C CYS A 232 -1.67 -18.88 -0.88
N ARG A 233 -1.61 -19.91 -1.72
CA ARG A 233 -2.63 -20.21 -2.73
C ARG A 233 -4.03 -20.35 -2.11
N GLU A 234 -4.14 -20.83 -0.87
CA GLU A 234 -5.42 -20.91 -0.15
C GLU A 234 -6.07 -19.55 0.13
N ASN A 235 -5.30 -18.47 0.14
CA ASN A 235 -5.77 -17.10 0.39
C ASN A 235 -6.08 -16.31 -0.89
N LEU A 236 -5.78 -16.85 -2.07
CA LEU A 236 -6.07 -16.20 -3.36
C LEU A 236 -7.58 -16.12 -3.59
N VAL A 237 -8.16 -14.94 -3.58
CA VAL A 237 -9.61 -14.71 -3.80
C VAL A 237 -9.94 -14.78 -5.28
N GLU A 238 -9.22 -14.03 -6.10
CA GLU A 238 -9.39 -13.96 -7.55
C GLU A 238 -8.06 -13.65 -8.24
N SER A 239 -7.99 -13.97 -9.54
CA SER A 239 -6.93 -13.52 -10.43
C SER A 239 -7.57 -13.12 -11.76
N ASN A 240 -7.38 -11.87 -12.17
CA ASN A 240 -7.91 -11.31 -13.42
C ASN A 240 -6.75 -10.68 -14.22
N ASP A 241 -6.66 -11.00 -15.50
CA ASP A 241 -5.62 -10.49 -16.40
C ASP A 241 -4.20 -10.66 -15.81
N LEU A 242 -3.60 -9.58 -15.31
CA LEU A 242 -2.27 -9.54 -14.70
C LEU A 242 -2.31 -9.39 -13.17
N LEU A 243 -3.48 -9.26 -12.55
CA LEU A 243 -3.64 -8.98 -11.13
C LEU A 243 -4.11 -10.22 -10.35
N ALA A 244 -3.47 -10.47 -9.21
CA ALA A 244 -3.92 -11.44 -8.22
C ALA A 244 -4.34 -10.74 -6.93
N HIS A 245 -5.50 -11.12 -6.39
CA HIS A 245 -6.02 -10.59 -5.13
C HIS A 245 -6.03 -11.67 -4.05
N TYR A 246 -5.27 -11.46 -2.98
CA TYR A 246 -5.22 -12.29 -1.79
C TYR A 246 -5.88 -11.60 -0.60
N VAL A 247 -6.44 -12.37 0.32
CA VAL A 247 -6.90 -11.87 1.62
C VAL A 247 -6.25 -12.68 2.72
N LEU A 248 -5.36 -12.04 3.47
CA LEU A 248 -4.57 -12.67 4.53
C LEU A 248 -5.18 -12.33 5.88
N ASP A 249 -5.28 -13.33 6.76
CA ASP A 249 -5.54 -13.11 8.18
C ASP A 249 -4.22 -12.92 8.93
N LYS A 250 -4.26 -12.20 10.07
CA LYS A 250 -3.13 -12.17 11.00
C LYS A 250 -2.76 -13.57 11.49
N MET A 251 -1.49 -13.77 11.83
CA MET A 251 -0.98 -15.06 12.32
C MET A 251 -0.50 -14.98 13.77
N ASP A 252 -0.42 -16.14 14.44
CA ASP A 252 0.21 -16.22 15.75
C ASP A 252 1.71 -15.92 15.64
N LYS A 253 2.25 -15.18 16.61
CA LYS A 253 3.67 -14.78 16.63
C LYS A 253 4.64 -15.97 16.56
N ASN A 254 4.24 -17.15 17.02
CA ASN A 254 5.06 -18.36 17.01
C ASN A 254 4.91 -19.18 15.70
N SER A 255 4.18 -18.67 14.71
CA SER A 255 4.05 -19.33 13.41
C SER A 255 5.41 -19.41 12.72
N THR A 256 5.73 -20.59 12.20
CA THR A 256 7.00 -20.90 11.50
C THR A 256 6.78 -21.35 10.05
N LYS A 257 5.54 -21.27 9.58
CA LYS A 257 5.16 -21.62 8.21
C LYS A 257 4.21 -20.58 7.68
N PHE A 258 4.38 -20.23 6.41
CA PHE A 258 3.48 -19.27 5.80
C PHE A 258 2.11 -19.89 5.50
N CYS A 259 2.09 -21.09 4.95
CA CYS A 259 0.88 -21.74 4.45
C CYS A 259 0.54 -22.99 5.24
N ASN A 260 -0.77 -23.26 5.39
CA ASN A 260 -1.27 -24.37 6.19
C ASN A 260 -1.44 -25.66 5.35
N GLY A 261 -1.08 -25.63 4.07
CA GLY A 261 -1.14 -26.79 3.16
C GLY A 261 -2.57 -27.26 2.86
N ARG A 262 -3.59 -26.46 3.18
CA ARG A 262 -5.00 -26.80 2.91
C ARG A 262 -5.28 -26.53 1.44
N LYS A 263 -5.36 -27.58 0.62
CA LYS A 263 -5.91 -27.46 -0.75
C LYS A 263 -7.32 -26.88 -0.65
N LYS A 264 -7.59 -25.77 -1.35
CA LYS A 264 -8.96 -25.26 -1.52
C LYS A 264 -9.84 -26.41 -2.04
N ARG A 265 -10.99 -26.65 -1.38
CA ARG A 265 -12.06 -27.45 -2.00
C ARG A 265 -12.41 -26.74 -3.31
N SER A 266 -12.25 -27.46 -4.43
CA SER A 266 -12.73 -27.00 -5.72
C SER A 266 -14.19 -26.59 -5.56
N VAL A 267 -14.48 -25.32 -5.84
CA VAL A 267 -15.85 -24.89 -6.07
C VAL A 267 -16.23 -25.53 -7.40
N SER A 268 -16.99 -26.61 -7.33
CA SER A 268 -17.65 -27.22 -8.47
C SER A 268 -18.48 -26.13 -9.16
N SER A 269 -18.09 -25.79 -10.38
CA SER A 269 -18.93 -25.06 -11.32
C SER A 269 -20.25 -25.81 -11.48
N LEU A 270 -21.32 -25.26 -10.91
CA LEU A 270 -22.67 -25.67 -11.23
C LEU A 270 -23.00 -25.10 -12.61
N SER A 271 -22.97 -26.00 -13.58
CA SER A 271 -23.74 -26.11 -14.84
C SER A 271 -24.35 -24.83 -15.41
#